data_AF-A0AAU7HN80-F1
#
_entry.id   AF-A0AAU7HN80-F1
#
_cell.length_a   1.000
_cell.length_b   1.000
_cell.length_c   1.000
_cell.angle_alpha   90.00
_cell.angle_beta   90.00
_cell.angle_gamma   90.00
#
_symmetry.space_group_name_H-M   'P 1'
#
loop_
_entity.id
_entity.type
_entity.pdbx_description
1 polymer ?
#
loop_
_entity_poly.entity_id
_entity_poly.type
_entity_poly.pdbx_seq_one_letter_code
_entity_poly.pdbx_strand_id
1 'polypeptide(L)' 'MARIVWKAKNLVTLKLRDDLYTIAQMEDGSIMRCFNIFNDNGAWHDLDLNNIRQLFRVYVGRVVNQKLAVCRITEPL' A
#
# COMPACT_ATOMS: atom_id res chain seq x y z
N MET A 1 -9.70 -14.80 -5.66
CA MET A 1 -8.70 -13.71 -5.47
C MET A 1 -9.23 -12.45 -6.13
N ALA A 2 -9.40 -11.36 -5.39
CA ALA A 2 -9.86 -10.10 -5.95
C ALA A 2 -8.73 -9.41 -6.73
N ARG A 3 -8.99 -9.03 -7.99
CA ARG A 3 -8.02 -8.28 -8.80
C ARG A 3 -7.90 -6.87 -8.23
N ILE A 4 -6.74 -6.53 -7.69
CA ILE A 4 -6.50 -5.20 -7.17
C ILE A 4 -6.36 -4.24 -8.35
N VAL A 5 -7.30 -3.31 -8.45
CA VAL A 5 -7.25 -2.23 -9.43
C VAL A 5 -6.48 -1.07 -8.80
N TRP A 6 -5.24 -0.94 -9.23
CA TRP A 6 -4.35 0.15 -8.87
C TRP A 6 -4.85 1.47 -9.49
N LYS A 7 -5.44 2.34 -8.68
CA LYS A 7 -5.85 3.70 -9.06
C LYS A 7 -5.12 4.70 -8.16
N ALA A 8 -4.84 5.89 -8.70
CA ALA A 8 -4.30 6.99 -7.91
C ALA A 8 -5.14 7.24 -6.66
N LYS A 9 -4.47 7.65 -5.58
CA LYS A 9 -4.98 7.88 -4.23
C LYS A 9 -5.42 6.62 -3.47
N ASN A 10 -5.47 5.45 -4.11
CA ASN A 10 -5.76 4.20 -3.40
C ASN A 10 -4.61 3.83 -2.47
N LEU A 11 -4.97 3.43 -1.26
CA LEU A 11 -4.09 2.71 -0.36
C LEU A 11 -4.20 1.20 -0.57
N VAL A 12 -3.07 0.55 -0.43
CA VAL A 12 -2.94 -0.90 -0.50
C VAL A 12 -2.10 -1.40 0.66
N THR A 13 -2.43 -2.61 1.11
CA THR A 13 -1.53 -3.39 1.96
C THR A 13 -0.55 -4.14 1.05
N LEU A 14 0.74 -3.91 1.28
CA LEU A 14 1.83 -4.67 0.68
C LEU A 14 2.31 -5.72 1.67
N LYS A 15 2.37 -6.98 1.23
CA LYS A 15 3.03 -8.06 1.99
C LYS A 15 4.50 -8.09 1.59
N LEU A 16 5.40 -7.85 2.55
CA LEU A 16 6.85 -7.88 2.33
C LEU A 16 7.42 -9.29 2.58
N ARG A 17 6.91 -9.96 3.62
CA ARG A 17 7.12 -11.38 3.95
C ARG A 17 5.97 -11.87 4.84
N ASP A 18 6.01 -13.10 5.34
CA ASP A 18 4.85 -13.76 5.97
C ASP A 18 4.27 -13.03 7.19
N ASP A 19 5.12 -12.39 7.97
CA ASP A 19 4.86 -11.69 9.22
C ASP A 19 5.10 -10.17 9.12
N LEU A 20 5.17 -9.63 7.90
CA LEU A 20 5.51 -8.23 7.69
C LEU A 20 4.75 -7.63 6.52
N TYR A 21 3.86 -6.71 6.88
CA TYR A 21 3.07 -5.93 5.94
C TYR A 21 3.35 -4.46 6.14
N THR A 22 3.12 -3.66 5.10
CA THR A 22 3.20 -2.21 5.12
C THR A 22 2.10 -1.60 4.28
N ILE A 23 1.93 -0.29 4.36
CA ILE A 23 0.98 0.46 3.55
C ILE A 23 1.73 1.19 2.45
N ALA A 24 1.16 1.14 1.26
CA ALA A 24 1.57 1.99 0.16
C ALA A 24 0.37 2.71 -0.47
N GLN A 25 0.64 3.89 -1.02
CA GLN A 25 -0.31 4.67 -1.79
C GLN A 25 0.16 4.76 -3.24
N MET A 26 -0.75 4.50 -4.17
CA MET A 26 -0.52 4.90 -5.56
C MET A 26 -0.77 6.39 -5.69
N GLU A 27 0.21 7.12 -6.17
CA GLU A 27 0.04 8.51 -6.57
C GLU A 27 -0.33 8.58 -8.06
N ASP A 28 -0.56 9.80 -8.54
CA ASP A 28 -0.67 10.05 -9.97
C ASP A 28 0.63 9.69 -10.68
N GLY A 29 0.51 9.11 -11.88
CA GLY A 29 1.66 8.79 -12.74
C GLY A 29 2.57 7.70 -12.18
N SER A 30 2.11 6.45 -12.11
CA SER A 30 2.92 5.23 -11.83
C SER A 30 3.91 5.33 -10.65
N ILE A 31 3.71 6.26 -9.71
CA ILE A 31 4.55 6.43 -8.52
C ILE A 31 3.84 5.76 -7.36
N MET A 32 4.59 4.99 -6.59
CA MET A 32 4.13 4.39 -5.34
C MET A 32 4.88 5.04 -4.18
N ARG A 33 4.12 5.48 -3.18
CA ARG A 33 4.61 6.02 -1.92
C ARG A 33 4.49 4.93 -0.85
N CYS A 34 5.59 4.60 -0.17
CA CYS A 34 5.59 3.65 0.95
C CYS A 34 5.73 4.38 2.29
N PHE A 35 4.98 3.93 3.30
CA PHE A 35 4.93 4.55 4.62
C PHE A 35 5.73 3.76 5.66
N ASN A 36 6.25 4.43 6.68
CA ASN A 36 6.96 3.84 7.81
C ASN A 36 5.96 3.30 8.85
N ILE A 37 5.15 2.34 8.42
CA ILE A 37 4.18 1.65 9.25
C ILE A 37 4.17 0.17 8.87
N PHE A 38 4.13 -0.69 9.87
CA PHE A 38 4.22 -2.13 9.69
C PHE A 38 3.35 -2.87 10.70
N ASN A 39 2.84 -4.02 10.31
CA ASN A 39 2.20 -5.00 11.20
C ASN A 39 2.43 -6.43 10.68
N ASP A 40 1.96 -7.41 11.44
CA ASP A 40 2.17 -8.83 11.21
C ASP A 40 1.00 -9.53 10.50
N ASN A 41 -0.17 -8.88 10.42
CA ASN A 41 -1.41 -9.49 9.95
C ASN A 41 -2.03 -8.77 8.74
N GLY A 42 -1.50 -7.62 8.33
CA GLY A 42 -2.01 -6.84 7.20
C GLY A 42 -3.38 -6.19 7.43
N ALA A 43 -3.92 -6.24 8.65
CA ALA A 43 -5.18 -5.64 9.05
C ALA A 43 -4.93 -4.26 9.69
N TRP A 44 -5.66 -3.26 9.22
CA TRP A 44 -5.44 -1.87 9.58
C TRP A 44 -6.74 -1.24 10.03
N HIS A 45 -6.70 -0.50 11.14
CA HIS A 45 -7.86 0.22 11.69
C HIS A 45 -7.41 1.62 12.14
N ASP A 46 -8.30 2.61 12.01
CA ASP A 46 -8.10 3.98 12.49
C ASP A 46 -6.74 4.62 12.14
N LEU A 47 -6.41 4.64 10.85
CA LEU A 47 -5.11 5.11 10.36
C LEU A 47 -5.11 6.58 9.93
N ASP A 48 -4.32 7.42 10.61
CA ASP A 48 -3.94 8.73 10.10
C ASP A 48 -2.55 8.71 9.46
N LEU A 49 -2.52 8.58 8.13
CA LEU A 49 -1.26 8.59 7.37
C LEU A 49 -0.61 9.98 7.25
N ASN A 50 -1.28 11.07 7.65
CA ASN A 50 -0.72 12.42 7.52
C ASN A 50 0.49 12.63 8.44
N ASN A 51 0.53 11.90 9.56
CA ASN A 51 1.59 11.98 10.55
C ASN A 51 2.64 10.85 10.41
N ILE A 52 2.44 9.92 9.47
CA ILE A 52 3.33 8.79 9.27
C ILE A 52 4.44 9.16 8.28
N ARG A 53 5.68 8.99 8.71
CA ARG A 53 6.85 9.23 7.86
C ARG A 53 6.80 8.40 6.59
N GLN A 54 7.01 9.05 5.45
CA GLN A 54 7.27 8.37 4.18
C GLN A 54 8.66 7.73 4.20
N LEU A 55 8.76 6.46 3.77
CA LEU A 55 10.04 5.78 3.59
C LEU A 55 10.68 6.13 2.25
N PHE A 56 9.96 5.92 1.15
CA PHE A 56 10.44 6.22 -0.20
C PHE A 56 9.27 6.36 -1.19
N ARG A 57 9.60 6.96 -2.35
CA ARG A 57 8.75 7.01 -3.54
C ARG A 57 9.49 6.34 -4.69
N VAL A 58 8.83 5.43 -5.39
CA VAL A 58 9.41 4.67 -6.50
C VAL A 58 8.48 4.67 -7.70
N TYR A 59 9.04 4.74 -8.89
CA TYR A 59 8.30 4.44 -10.11
C TYR A 59 8.04 2.94 -10.17
N VAL A 60 6.79 2.55 -10.40
CA VAL A 60 6.41 1.15 -10.51
C VAL A 60 5.81 0.87 -11.87
N GLY A 61 6.43 -0.06 -12.60
CA GLY A 61 5.88 -0.57 -13.85
C GLY A 61 4.56 -1.31 -13.60
N ARG A 62 3.59 -1.15 -14.50
CA ARG A 62 2.25 -1.76 -14.42
C ARG A 62 2.24 -3.27 -14.12
N VAL A 63 3.29 -4.00 -14.49
CA VAL A 63 3.38 -5.47 -14.36
C VAL A 63 3.80 -5.91 -12.94
N VAL A 64 4.69 -5.18 -12.27
CA VAL A 64 5.21 -5.57 -10.93
C VAL A 64 4.15 -5.37 -9.85
N ASN A 65 3.34 -4.33 -9.98
CA ASN A 65 2.25 -4.00 -9.05
C ASN A 65 1.23 -5.13 -8.87
N GLN A 66 0.92 -5.93 -9.88
CA GLN A 66 -0.11 -6.97 -9.75
C GLN A 66 0.27 -8.10 -8.78
N LYS A 67 1.56 -8.31 -8.52
CA LYS A 67 2.05 -9.41 -7.67
C LYS A 67 2.28 -9.01 -6.21
N LEU A 68 2.35 -7.72 -5.90
CA LEU A 68 2.78 -7.24 -4.58
C LEU A 68 1.61 -6.81 -3.67
N ALA A 69 0.51 -6.32 -4.23
CA ALA A 69 -0.63 -5.96 -3.40
C ALA A 69 -1.47 -7.19 -3.07
N VAL A 70 -1.91 -7.25 -1.81
CA VAL A 70 -2.75 -8.32 -1.28
C VAL A 70 -4.21 -7.89 -1.22
N CYS A 71 -4.47 -6.66 -0.79
CA CYS A 71 -5.81 -6.09 -0.76
C CYS A 71 -5.79 -4.56 -0.87
N ARG A 72 -6.93 -4.00 -1.25
CA ARG A 72 -7.21 -2.56 -1.15
C ARG A 72 -7.72 -2.28 0.26
N ILE A 73 -7.28 -1.16 0.84
CA ILE A 73 -7.83 -0.65 2.10
C ILE A 73 -9.08 0.19 1.75
N THR A 74 -10.22 -0.14 2.37
CA THR A 74 -11.54 0.44 2.03
C THR A 74 -12.26 1.08 3.20
N GLU A 75 -11.70 1.01 4.42
CA GLU A 75 -12.28 1.64 5.60
C GLU A 75 -12.07 3.16 5.55
N PRO A 76 -13.01 3.96 6.11
CA PRO A 76 -12.85 5.40 6.22
C PRO A 76 -11.65 5.70 7.14
N LEU A 77 -10.69 6.47 6.64
CA LEU A 77 -9.60 7.07 7.41
C LEU A 77 -10.08 8.39 8.01
#